data_AF-A0A6J4XJ21-F1
#
_entry.id   AF-A0A6J4XJ21-F1
#
_cell.length_a   1.000
_cell.length_b   1.000
_cell.length_c   1.000
_cell.angle_alpha   90.00
_cell.angle_beta   90.00
_cell.angle_gamma   90.00
#
_symmetry.space_group_name_H-M   'P 1'
#
loop_
_entity.id
_entity.type
_entity.pdbx_description
1 polymer ?
#
loop_
_entity_poly.entity_id
_entity_poly.type
_entity_poly.pdbx_seq_one_letter_code
_entity_poly.pdbx_strand_id
1 'polypeptide(L)'
;DETGREAAASLSARFEAEGLRTHIINLPEGRDINDFFLLTPPAAGQAEFKKLLNQANPDAYAAEGHANGVIKKENKEPQITSTDYGFVMAVDGRRYEVRGLLKNGSKLKATVKAIMQEKSKRRLHVDTVDFYSARSRSYLIKGLCDLFGCDENTIGEDVQKLLELAEDYKQPEQGPETKEVMTGADKARALALLKNPAMFDEILSD
;
A
#
# COMPACT_ATOMS: atom_id res chain seq x y z
N ASP A 1 -20.76 16.30 -35.45
CA ASP A 1 -21.61 16.59 -36.63
C ASP A 1 -23.08 16.43 -36.22
N GLU A 2 -24.03 16.72 -37.12
CA GLU A 2 -25.48 16.60 -36.84
C GLU A 2 -25.88 15.14 -36.59
N THR A 3 -25.42 14.23 -37.44
CA THR A 3 -25.63 12.78 -37.32
C THR A 3 -25.15 12.23 -35.98
N GLY A 4 -23.98 12.64 -35.49
CA GLY A 4 -23.43 12.21 -34.20
C GLY A 4 -24.24 12.74 -33.01
N ARG A 5 -24.81 13.94 -33.10
CA ARG A 5 -25.66 14.49 -32.03
C ARG A 5 -26.99 13.74 -31.92
N GLU A 6 -27.61 13.40 -33.05
CA GLU A 6 -28.84 12.61 -33.06
C GLU A 6 -28.62 11.20 -32.51
N ALA A 7 -27.53 10.55 -32.91
CA ALA A 7 -27.15 9.24 -32.39
C ALA A 7 -26.90 9.27 -30.87
N ALA A 8 -26.17 10.28 -30.38
CA ALA A 8 -25.90 10.46 -28.95
C ALA A 8 -27.19 10.68 -28.15
N ALA A 9 -28.15 11.46 -28.66
CA ALA A 9 -29.43 11.68 -28.01
C ALA A 9 -30.26 10.38 -27.91
N SER A 10 -30.30 9.59 -29.00
CA SER A 10 -30.99 8.29 -29.02
C SER A 10 -30.40 7.29 -28.02
N LEU A 11 -29.07 7.22 -27.94
CA LEU A 11 -28.36 6.37 -26.99
C LEU A 11 -28.56 6.81 -25.54
N SER A 12 -28.52 8.12 -25.26
CA SER A 12 -28.78 8.66 -23.92
C SER A 12 -30.15 8.23 -23.41
N ALA A 13 -31.19 8.39 -24.23
CA ALA A 13 -32.55 8.00 -23.86
C ALA A 13 -32.68 6.50 -23.57
N ARG A 14 -31.94 5.64 -24.30
CA ARG A 14 -31.92 4.19 -24.05
C ARG A 14 -31.24 3.84 -22.73
N PHE A 15 -30.10 4.46 -22.43
CA PHE A 15 -29.38 4.20 -21.18
C PHE A 15 -30.09 4.76 -19.95
N GLU A 16 -30.77 5.90 -20.09
CA GLU A 16 -31.64 6.44 -19.02
C GLU A 16 -32.81 5.51 -18.72
N ALA A 17 -33.40 4.86 -19.75
CA ALA A 17 -34.43 3.85 -19.57
C ALA A 17 -33.92 2.60 -18.83
N GLU A 18 -32.62 2.31 -18.90
CA GLU A 18 -31.94 1.24 -18.14
C GLU A 18 -31.47 1.71 -16.74
N GLY A 19 -31.76 2.95 -16.35
CA GLY A 19 -31.43 3.51 -15.05
C GLY A 19 -29.99 4.04 -14.92
N LEU A 20 -29.27 4.19 -16.03
CA LEU A 20 -27.94 4.78 -16.06
C LEU A 20 -28.03 6.30 -16.20
N ARG A 21 -27.14 7.02 -15.51
CA ARG A 21 -26.98 8.47 -15.70
C ARG A 21 -26.06 8.71 -16.89
N THR A 22 -26.53 9.48 -17.85
CA THR A 22 -25.79 9.82 -19.07
C THR A 22 -25.58 11.32 -19.19
N HIS A 23 -24.44 11.69 -19.76
CA HIS A 23 -24.07 13.07 -20.03
C HIS A 23 -23.49 13.14 -21.44
N ILE A 24 -24.05 14.02 -22.26
CA ILE A 24 -23.62 14.20 -23.66
C ILE A 24 -22.57 15.32 -23.70
N ILE A 25 -21.42 15.03 -24.31
CA ILE A 25 -20.33 16.00 -24.51
C ILE A 25 -20.38 16.49 -25.95
N ASN A 26 -20.55 17.79 -26.13
CA ASN A 26 -20.56 18.41 -27.46
C ASN A 26 -19.17 18.91 -27.83
N LEU A 27 -18.57 18.31 -28.87
CA LEU A 27 -17.30 18.76 -29.44
C LEU A 27 -17.51 19.97 -30.38
N PRO A 28 -16.46 20.78 -30.63
CA PRO A 28 -16.49 21.85 -31.62
C PRO A 28 -16.91 21.36 -33.02
N GLU A 29 -17.56 22.24 -33.80
CA GLU A 29 -18.14 21.87 -35.10
C GLU A 29 -17.11 21.26 -36.07
N GLY A 30 -17.53 20.19 -36.74
CA GLY A 30 -16.71 19.51 -37.76
C GLY A 30 -15.53 18.71 -37.22
N ARG A 31 -15.39 18.54 -35.89
CA ARG A 31 -14.30 17.76 -35.30
C ARG A 31 -14.82 16.47 -34.68
N ASP A 32 -14.11 15.38 -34.93
CA ASP A 32 -14.22 14.16 -34.15
C ASP A 32 -13.25 14.19 -32.94
N ILE A 33 -13.30 13.17 -32.07
CA ILE A 33 -12.44 13.09 -30.88
C ILE A 33 -10.96 13.04 -31.28
N ASN A 34 -10.64 12.33 -32.35
CA ASN A 34 -9.27 12.14 -32.79
C ASN A 34 -8.68 13.44 -33.37
N ASP A 35 -9.41 14.11 -34.25
CA ASP A 35 -9.10 15.42 -34.82
C ASP A 35 -8.97 16.49 -33.72
N PHE A 36 -9.83 16.42 -32.69
CA PHE A 36 -9.76 17.33 -31.56
C PHE A 36 -8.40 17.26 -30.84
N PHE A 37 -7.88 16.05 -30.59
CA PHE A 37 -6.57 15.88 -29.94
C PHE A 37 -5.37 16.04 -30.87
N LEU A 38 -5.51 15.75 -32.16
CA LEU A 38 -4.44 15.94 -33.14
C LEU A 38 -4.20 17.42 -33.49
N LEU A 39 -5.27 18.21 -33.58
CA LEU A 39 -5.20 19.62 -33.97
C LEU A 39 -4.98 20.58 -32.79
N THR A 40 -4.96 20.07 -31.56
CA THR A 40 -4.76 20.89 -30.35
C THR A 40 -3.44 20.49 -29.67
N PRO A 41 -2.56 21.44 -29.28
CA PRO A 41 -1.34 21.12 -28.57
C PRO A 41 -1.63 20.24 -27.33
N PRO A 42 -0.80 19.23 -27.00
CA PRO A 42 -1.14 18.21 -25.99
C PRO A 42 -1.56 18.76 -24.61
N ALA A 43 -0.88 19.82 -24.14
CA ALA A 43 -1.22 20.49 -22.88
C ALA A 43 -2.54 21.29 -22.96
N ALA A 44 -2.84 21.88 -24.11
CA ALA A 44 -4.06 22.65 -24.34
C ALA A 44 -5.27 21.74 -24.64
N GLY A 45 -5.07 20.63 -25.37
CA GLY A 45 -6.13 19.70 -25.73
C GLY A 45 -6.75 19.02 -24.51
N GLN A 46 -5.91 18.64 -23.53
CA GLN A 46 -6.39 18.11 -22.26
C GLN A 46 -7.17 19.16 -21.45
N ALA A 47 -6.69 20.40 -21.40
CA ALA A 47 -7.35 21.47 -20.65
C ALA A 47 -8.71 21.85 -21.27
N GLU A 48 -8.78 21.94 -22.59
CA GLU A 48 -10.02 22.24 -23.32
C GLU A 48 -11.03 21.09 -23.21
N PHE A 49 -10.58 19.84 -23.33
CA PHE A 49 -11.47 18.69 -23.15
C PHE A 49 -12.03 18.59 -21.72
N LYS A 50 -11.21 18.91 -20.70
CA LYS A 50 -11.68 18.99 -19.30
C LYS A 50 -12.78 20.04 -19.12
N LYS A 51 -12.68 21.19 -19.80
CA LYS A 51 -13.76 22.20 -19.75
C LYS A 51 -15.06 21.65 -20.33
N LEU A 52 -15.01 20.92 -21.44
CA LEU A 52 -16.19 20.30 -22.06
C LEU A 52 -16.83 19.24 -21.15
N LEU A 53 -16.01 18.44 -20.46
CA LEU A 53 -16.48 17.47 -19.46
C LEU A 53 -17.20 18.16 -18.30
N ASN A 54 -16.63 19.25 -17.77
CA ASN A 54 -17.25 20.01 -16.68
C ASN A 54 -18.57 20.67 -17.09
N GLN A 55 -18.66 21.13 -18.34
CA GLN A 55 -19.90 21.70 -18.88
C GLN A 55 -20.99 20.64 -19.03
N ALA A 56 -20.64 19.41 -19.43
CA ALA A 56 -21.59 18.31 -19.59
C ALA A 56 -22.03 17.70 -18.25
N ASN A 57 -21.17 17.75 -17.23
CA ASN A 57 -21.47 17.25 -15.89
C ASN A 57 -20.79 18.10 -14.80
N PRO A 58 -21.45 19.17 -14.33
CA PRO A 58 -20.92 20.03 -13.27
C PRO A 58 -20.78 19.29 -11.94
N ASP A 59 -21.72 18.40 -11.62
CA ASP A 59 -21.78 17.70 -10.32
C ASP A 59 -20.67 16.66 -10.16
N ALA A 60 -20.26 15.99 -11.23
CA ALA A 60 -19.14 15.04 -11.19
C ALA A 60 -17.78 15.71 -10.94
N TYR A 61 -17.67 17.02 -11.15
CA TYR A 61 -16.43 17.78 -10.96
C TYR A 61 -16.46 18.79 -9.81
N ALA A 62 -17.65 19.25 -9.39
CA ALA A 62 -17.84 20.07 -8.20
C ALA A 62 -17.72 19.26 -6.90
N ALA A 63 -18.06 17.96 -6.94
CA ALA A 63 -17.61 17.02 -5.93
C ALA A 63 -16.10 16.81 -6.12
N GLU A 64 -15.31 17.23 -5.13
CA GLU A 64 -13.86 17.41 -5.21
C GLU A 64 -13.11 16.26 -5.92
N GLY A 65 -12.81 16.53 -7.19
CA GLY A 65 -11.69 15.95 -7.91
C GLY A 65 -12.02 14.71 -8.72
N HIS A 66 -12.38 14.92 -9.98
CA HIS A 66 -12.16 13.92 -11.01
C HIS A 66 -11.44 14.55 -12.21
N ALA A 67 -10.48 15.44 -11.94
CA ALA A 67 -9.72 16.18 -12.96
C ALA A 67 -8.47 15.46 -13.49
N ASN A 68 -8.55 14.16 -13.76
CA ASN A 68 -7.64 13.45 -14.66
C ASN A 68 -8.18 12.03 -14.86
N GLY A 69 -8.20 11.54 -16.10
CA GLY A 69 -8.45 10.13 -16.45
C GLY A 69 -7.31 9.20 -16.02
N VAL A 70 -6.79 9.40 -14.82
CA VAL A 70 -6.16 8.38 -14.01
C VAL A 70 -7.29 8.00 -13.07
N ILE A 71 -7.70 6.73 -13.03
CA ILE A 71 -8.47 6.21 -11.90
C ILE A 71 -7.79 6.79 -10.68
N LYS A 72 -8.44 7.69 -9.95
CA LYS A 72 -7.95 8.08 -8.63
C LYS A 72 -7.92 6.76 -7.87
N LYS A 73 -6.76 6.09 -7.84
CA LYS A 73 -6.31 5.46 -6.62
C LYS A 73 -6.55 6.56 -5.61
N GLU A 74 -7.58 6.40 -4.78
CA GLU A 74 -7.66 7.20 -3.57
C GLU A 74 -6.25 7.13 -3.02
N ASN A 75 -5.52 8.23 -3.07
CA ASN A 75 -4.19 8.30 -2.52
C ASN A 75 -4.44 8.37 -1.01
N LYS A 76 -4.96 7.26 -0.50
CA LYS A 76 -5.29 7.05 0.89
C LYS A 76 -3.93 7.04 1.51
N GLU A 77 -3.63 8.11 2.23
CA GLU A 77 -2.35 8.28 2.90
C GLU A 77 -2.01 6.94 3.59
N PRO A 78 -0.77 6.46 3.42
CA PRO A 78 -0.39 5.18 3.96
C PRO A 78 -0.68 5.18 5.46
N GLN A 79 -1.56 4.27 5.89
CA GLN A 79 -1.87 4.12 7.30
C GLN A 79 -0.69 3.43 7.96
N ILE A 80 0.05 4.19 8.77
CA ILE A 80 1.26 3.72 9.45
C ILE A 80 0.92 3.48 10.91
N THR A 81 1.25 2.30 11.42
CA THR A 81 1.11 1.96 12.83
C THR A 81 2.45 1.44 13.33
N SER A 82 3.04 2.14 14.30
CA SER A 82 4.27 1.70 14.95
C SER A 82 3.97 0.53 15.90
N THR A 83 4.92 -0.40 16.03
CA THR A 83 4.84 -1.59 16.89
C THR A 83 6.15 -1.75 17.66
N ASP A 84 6.18 -2.57 18.71
CA ASP A 84 7.37 -2.72 19.57
C ASP A 84 8.64 -3.20 18.82
N TYR A 85 8.45 -3.86 17.67
CA TYR A 85 9.53 -4.51 16.91
C TYR A 85 9.65 -4.00 15.46
N GLY A 86 8.97 -2.90 15.12
CA GLY A 86 8.95 -2.31 13.78
C GLY A 86 7.66 -1.55 13.50
N PHE A 87 7.10 -1.67 12.31
CA PHE A 87 5.88 -0.93 11.94
C PHE A 87 5.05 -1.67 10.90
N VAL A 88 3.80 -1.25 10.77
CA VAL A 88 2.87 -1.72 9.76
C VAL A 88 2.49 -0.55 8.87
N MET A 89 2.61 -0.72 7.56
CA MET A 89 2.15 0.23 6.55
C MET A 89 1.02 -0.40 5.73
N ALA A 90 -0.12 0.27 5.61
CA ALA A 90 -1.20 -0.14 4.72
C ALA A 90 -1.48 0.94 3.68
N VAL A 91 -1.36 0.60 2.40
CA VAL A 91 -1.57 1.52 1.27
C VAL A 91 -2.39 0.82 0.20
N ASP A 92 -3.52 1.42 -0.19
CA ASP A 92 -4.31 0.97 -1.35
C ASP A 92 -4.60 -0.56 -1.34
N GLY A 93 -5.02 -1.08 -0.18
CA GLY A 93 -5.33 -2.51 0.04
C GLY A 93 -4.12 -3.43 0.26
N ARG A 94 -2.89 -2.92 0.14
CA ARG A 94 -1.64 -3.65 0.38
C ARG A 94 -1.15 -3.40 1.79
N ARG A 95 -0.93 -4.47 2.56
CA ARG A 95 -0.44 -4.38 3.94
C ARG A 95 0.98 -4.92 4.03
N TYR A 96 1.88 -4.14 4.60
CA TYR A 96 3.28 -4.46 4.83
C TYR A 96 3.55 -4.42 6.34
N GLU A 97 4.04 -5.53 6.88
CA GLU A 97 4.49 -5.64 8.27
C GLU A 97 6.02 -5.73 8.25
N VAL A 98 6.70 -4.69 8.72
CA VAL A 98 8.16 -4.64 8.82
C VAL A 98 8.55 -4.94 10.25
N ARG A 99 9.40 -5.96 10.44
CA ARG A 99 9.83 -6.42 11.77
C ARG A 99 11.33 -6.63 11.82
N GLY A 100 11.90 -6.51 13.02
CA GLY A 100 13.31 -6.81 13.28
C GLY A 100 14.25 -5.85 12.55
N LEU A 101 13.94 -4.55 12.61
CA LEU A 101 14.81 -3.52 12.03
C LEU A 101 16.16 -3.52 12.75
N LEU A 102 17.21 -3.78 11.97
CA LEU A 102 18.61 -3.72 12.38
C LEU A 102 19.27 -2.60 11.59
N LYS A 103 19.47 -1.46 12.26
CA LYS A 103 20.13 -0.28 11.69
C LYS A 103 21.58 -0.27 12.14
N ASN A 104 22.47 -0.70 11.25
CA ASN A 104 23.91 -0.51 11.38
C ASN A 104 24.33 0.54 10.35
N GLY A 105 25.31 1.40 10.61
CA GLY A 105 25.64 2.54 9.74
C GLY A 105 25.87 2.23 8.24
N SER A 106 26.08 0.96 7.87
CA SER A 106 26.21 0.49 6.48
C SER A 106 25.07 -0.41 5.98
N LYS A 107 24.12 -0.82 6.83
CA LYS A 107 23.06 -1.79 6.51
C LYS A 107 21.77 -1.46 7.23
N LEU A 108 20.66 -1.50 6.51
CA LEU A 108 19.33 -1.34 7.07
C LEU A 108 18.53 -2.61 6.75
N LYS A 109 18.64 -3.59 7.65
CA LYS A 109 18.02 -4.90 7.46
C LYS A 109 16.69 -5.00 8.19
N ALA A 110 15.69 -5.57 7.54
CA ALA A 110 14.42 -5.90 8.16
C ALA A 110 13.77 -7.11 7.48
N THR A 111 12.87 -7.77 8.19
CA THR A 111 11.96 -8.76 7.59
C THR A 111 10.67 -8.05 7.20
N VAL A 112 10.36 -8.04 5.91
CA VAL A 112 9.14 -7.47 5.34
C VAL A 112 8.18 -8.60 5.06
N LYS A 113 7.01 -8.55 5.69
CA LYS A 113 5.89 -9.44 5.46
C LYS A 113 4.77 -8.68 4.78
N ALA A 114 4.57 -8.97 3.51
CA ALA A 114 3.46 -8.44 2.74
C ALA A 114 2.26 -9.38 2.80
N ILE A 115 1.07 -8.80 2.99
CA ILE A 115 -0.19 -9.53 3.12
C ILE A 115 -1.18 -8.94 2.13
N MET A 116 -1.72 -9.80 1.28
CA MET A 116 -2.87 -9.49 0.43
C MET A 116 -4.09 -10.23 0.97
N GLN A 117 -5.13 -9.48 1.31
CA GLN A 117 -6.44 -10.04 1.65
C GLN A 117 -7.41 -9.79 0.51
N GLU A 118 -7.88 -10.85 -0.12
CA GLU A 118 -8.89 -10.79 -1.16
C GLU A 118 -10.06 -11.68 -0.74
N LYS A 119 -11.25 -11.10 -0.46
CA LYS A 119 -12.55 -11.71 -0.14
C LYS A 119 -12.56 -12.97 0.76
N SER A 120 -11.90 -14.06 0.36
CA SER A 120 -11.83 -15.35 1.08
C SER A 120 -10.44 -16.02 1.04
N LYS A 121 -9.43 -15.43 0.39
CA LYS A 121 -8.06 -15.96 0.31
C LYS A 121 -7.07 -14.94 0.85
N ARG A 122 -6.13 -15.43 1.67
CA ARG A 122 -5.03 -14.64 2.22
C ARG A 122 -3.73 -15.15 1.63
N ARG A 123 -3.08 -14.34 0.81
CA ARG A 123 -1.73 -14.60 0.31
C ARG A 123 -0.74 -13.76 1.10
N LEU A 124 0.46 -14.31 1.31
CA LEU A 124 1.53 -13.63 2.01
C LEU A 124 2.87 -13.89 1.32
N HIS A 125 3.72 -12.88 1.38
CA HIS A 125 5.12 -12.95 0.96
C HIS A 125 5.97 -12.45 2.12
N VAL A 126 6.99 -13.21 2.51
CA VAL A 126 7.90 -12.83 3.60
C VAL A 126 9.30 -12.91 3.07
N ASP A 127 10.05 -11.81 3.20
CA ASP A 127 11.44 -11.74 2.79
C ASP A 127 12.26 -10.90 3.77
N THR A 128 13.56 -11.18 3.88
CA THR A 128 14.50 -10.39 4.66
C THR A 128 15.30 -9.50 3.73
N VAL A 129 15.02 -8.21 3.78
CA VAL A 129 15.57 -7.20 2.87
C VAL A 129 16.64 -6.37 3.58
N ASP A 130 17.70 -6.02 2.85
CA ASP A 130 18.58 -4.91 3.19
C ASP A 130 18.19 -3.71 2.31
N PHE A 131 17.53 -2.71 2.90
CA PHE A 131 16.98 -1.57 2.16
C PHE A 131 18.05 -0.73 1.45
N TYR A 132 19.31 -0.75 1.92
CA TYR A 132 20.42 -0.07 1.25
C TYR A 132 21.01 -0.86 0.07
N SER A 133 20.69 -2.15 -0.04
CA SER A 133 21.12 -2.97 -1.18
C SER A 133 20.13 -2.88 -2.33
N ALA A 134 20.55 -2.31 -3.46
CA ALA A 134 19.75 -2.27 -4.69
C ALA A 134 19.30 -3.68 -5.13
N ARG A 135 20.20 -4.68 -5.05
CA ARG A 135 19.88 -6.07 -5.37
C ARG A 135 18.78 -6.63 -4.47
N SER A 136 18.86 -6.35 -3.17
CA SER A 136 17.86 -6.82 -2.20
C SER A 136 16.50 -6.15 -2.45
N ARG A 137 16.48 -4.84 -2.74
CA ARG A 137 15.26 -4.13 -3.12
C ARG A 137 14.63 -4.68 -4.38
N SER A 138 15.42 -4.97 -5.42
CA SER A 138 14.90 -5.55 -6.67
C SER A 138 14.28 -6.94 -6.47
N TYR A 139 14.84 -7.76 -5.58
CA TYR A 139 14.27 -9.08 -5.30
C TYR A 139 12.94 -8.97 -4.55
N LEU A 140 12.89 -8.09 -3.54
CA LEU A 140 11.65 -7.78 -2.82
C LEU A 140 10.57 -7.25 -3.78
N ILE A 141 10.89 -6.26 -4.62
CA ILE A 141 9.94 -5.68 -5.59
C ILE A 141 9.31 -6.76 -6.46
N LYS A 142 10.11 -7.68 -7.01
CA LYS A 142 9.60 -8.80 -7.82
C LYS A 142 8.63 -9.69 -7.05
N GLY A 143 9.00 -10.10 -5.83
CA GLY A 143 8.14 -10.93 -4.98
C GLY A 143 6.82 -10.24 -4.60
N LEU A 144 6.86 -8.91 -4.43
CA LEU A 144 5.68 -8.10 -4.15
C LEU A 144 4.79 -7.88 -5.38
N CYS A 145 5.38 -7.71 -6.57
CA CYS A 145 4.65 -7.68 -7.84
C CYS A 145 3.88 -9.00 -8.05
N ASP A 146 4.51 -10.15 -7.80
CA ASP A 146 3.87 -11.47 -7.92
C ASP A 146 2.77 -11.70 -6.86
N LEU A 147 2.92 -11.10 -5.69
CA LEU A 147 1.93 -11.18 -4.62
C LEU A 147 0.70 -10.34 -4.94
N PHE A 148 0.89 -9.05 -5.25
CA PHE A 148 -0.17 -8.05 -5.38
C PHE A 148 -0.72 -7.90 -6.80
N GLY A 149 -0.01 -8.38 -7.81
CA GLY A 149 -0.38 -8.20 -9.22
C GLY A 149 -0.26 -6.74 -9.70
N CYS A 150 0.60 -5.95 -9.07
CA CYS A 150 0.84 -4.55 -9.41
C CYS A 150 2.13 -4.39 -10.25
N ASP A 151 2.21 -3.28 -10.98
CA ASP A 151 3.40 -2.90 -11.74
C ASP A 151 4.60 -2.55 -10.83
N GLU A 152 5.81 -2.65 -11.40
CA GLU A 152 7.07 -2.38 -10.67
C GLU A 152 7.17 -0.93 -10.19
N ASN A 153 6.54 0.04 -10.86
CA ASN A 153 6.59 1.45 -10.43
C ASN A 153 5.77 1.65 -9.15
N THR A 154 4.53 1.14 -9.11
CA THR A 154 3.68 1.20 -7.91
C THR A 154 4.37 0.55 -6.71
N ILE A 155 4.92 -0.67 -6.90
CA ILE A 155 5.61 -1.38 -5.81
C ILE A 155 6.94 -0.72 -5.45
N GLY A 156 7.63 -0.13 -6.42
CA GLY A 156 8.86 0.65 -6.20
C GLY A 156 8.63 1.85 -5.29
N GLU A 157 7.55 2.61 -5.53
CA GLU A 157 7.14 3.71 -4.65
C GLU A 157 6.80 3.23 -3.24
N ASP A 158 6.11 2.09 -3.11
CA ASP A 158 5.79 1.52 -1.80
C ASP A 158 7.07 1.08 -1.05
N VAL A 159 8.02 0.45 -1.74
CA VAL A 159 9.31 0.05 -1.16
C VAL A 159 10.15 1.27 -0.76
N GLN A 160 10.06 2.37 -1.51
CA GLN A 160 10.71 3.63 -1.13
C GLN A 160 10.12 4.21 0.17
N LYS A 161 8.80 4.22 0.31
CA LYS A 161 8.14 4.63 1.56
C LYS A 161 8.51 3.72 2.73
N LEU A 162 8.60 2.41 2.50
CA LEU A 162 9.06 1.47 3.54
C LEU A 162 10.50 1.76 3.98
N LEU A 163 11.38 2.15 3.05
CA LEU A 163 12.75 2.56 3.37
C LEU A 163 12.74 3.84 4.22
N GLU A 164 12.02 4.88 3.82
CA GLU A 164 11.90 6.14 4.58
C GLU A 164 11.42 5.88 6.02
N LEU A 165 10.34 5.10 6.15
CA LEU A 165 9.80 4.70 7.47
C LEU A 165 10.80 3.88 8.28
N ALA A 166 11.59 3.02 7.63
CA ALA A 166 12.61 2.23 8.31
C ALA A 166 13.81 3.08 8.77
N GLU A 167 14.12 4.17 8.07
CA GLU A 167 15.15 5.11 8.48
C GLU A 167 14.74 5.96 9.68
N ASP A 168 13.48 6.41 9.68
CA ASP A 168 12.88 7.22 10.74
C ASP A 168 12.46 6.39 11.98
N TYR A 169 12.31 5.08 11.82
CA TYR A 169 11.94 4.20 12.93
C TYR A 169 13.00 4.24 14.03
N LYS A 170 12.60 4.81 15.18
CA LYS A 170 13.34 4.71 16.43
C LYS A 170 12.75 3.56 17.21
N GLN A 171 13.58 2.54 17.45
CA GLN A 171 13.19 1.44 18.32
C GLN A 171 12.80 2.05 19.67
N PRO A 172 11.58 1.79 20.19
CA PRO A 172 11.24 2.21 21.54
C PRO A 172 12.31 1.62 22.46
N GLU A 173 12.91 2.46 23.31
CA GLU A 173 13.92 1.99 24.25
C GLU A 173 13.28 0.85 25.05
N GLN A 174 13.71 -0.37 24.75
CA GLN A 174 13.50 -1.45 25.69
C GLN A 174 14.35 -1.05 26.88
N GLY A 175 13.69 -0.47 27.89
CA GLY A 175 14.27 -0.32 29.21
C GLY A 175 14.99 -1.64 29.52
N PRO A 176 16.20 -1.56 30.08
CA PRO A 176 17.15 -2.67 30.11
C PRO A 176 16.39 -3.95 30.41
N GLU A 177 16.49 -4.95 29.52
CA GLU A 177 15.95 -6.28 29.78
C GLU A 177 16.22 -6.54 31.25
N THR A 178 15.16 -6.53 32.06
CA THR A 178 15.30 -6.85 33.47
C THR A 178 15.51 -8.35 33.42
N LYS A 179 16.75 -8.76 33.11
CA LYS A 179 17.25 -10.08 33.46
C LYS A 179 17.00 -10.11 34.94
N GLU A 180 15.94 -10.79 35.36
CA GLU A 180 15.68 -11.05 36.76
C GLU A 180 16.97 -11.66 37.30
N VAL A 181 17.75 -10.82 37.98
CA VAL A 181 19.00 -11.25 38.57
C VAL A 181 18.54 -12.14 39.71
N MET A 182 18.60 -13.46 39.51
CA MET A 182 18.30 -14.44 40.55
C MET A 182 18.95 -13.97 41.85
N THR A 183 18.13 -13.76 42.87
CA THR A 183 18.67 -13.41 44.18
C THR A 183 19.58 -14.52 44.66
N GLY A 184 20.57 -14.22 45.51
CA GLY A 184 21.48 -15.25 46.04
C GLY A 184 20.74 -16.41 46.72
N ALA A 185 19.57 -16.13 47.30
CA ALA A 185 18.68 -17.12 47.89
C ALA A 185 18.05 -18.04 46.83
N ASP A 186 17.54 -17.49 45.74
CA ASP A 186 17.01 -18.29 44.63
C ASP A 186 18.09 -19.15 44.00
N LYS A 187 19.32 -18.63 43.92
CA LYS A 187 20.47 -19.37 43.38
C LYS A 187 20.85 -20.56 44.25
N ALA A 188 20.78 -20.40 45.57
CA ALA A 188 21.02 -21.48 46.51
C ALA A 188 19.92 -22.56 46.43
N ARG A 189 18.64 -22.17 46.32
CA ARG A 189 17.53 -23.13 46.16
C ARG A 189 17.64 -23.91 44.85
N ALA A 190 17.92 -23.24 43.74
CA ALA A 190 18.11 -23.89 42.45
C ALA A 190 19.31 -24.86 42.47
N LEU A 191 20.42 -24.49 43.13
CA LEU A 191 21.58 -25.37 43.31
C LEU A 191 21.29 -26.58 44.19
N ALA A 192 20.47 -26.41 45.23
CA ALA A 192 20.04 -27.51 46.09
C ALA A 192 19.13 -28.48 45.31
N LEU A 193 18.19 -27.96 44.53
CA LEU A 193 17.32 -28.75 43.66
C LEU A 193 18.13 -29.51 42.60
N LEU A 194 19.07 -28.85 41.93
CA LEU A 194 19.95 -29.47 40.93
C LEU A 194 20.78 -30.63 41.50
N LYS A 195 21.13 -30.56 42.79
CA LYS A 195 21.91 -31.60 43.48
C LYS A 195 21.04 -32.65 44.17
N ASN A 196 19.70 -32.54 44.11
CA ASN A 196 18.80 -33.51 44.71
C ASN A 196 18.70 -34.75 43.80
N PRO A 197 19.19 -35.93 44.21
CA PRO A 197 19.07 -37.15 43.41
C PRO A 197 17.62 -37.63 43.24
N ALA A 198 16.69 -37.18 44.10
CA ALA A 198 15.25 -37.46 44.01
C ALA A 198 14.46 -36.32 43.33
N MET A 199 15.13 -35.35 42.69
CA MET A 199 14.52 -34.18 42.05
C MET A 199 13.36 -34.54 41.10
N PHE A 200 13.52 -35.60 40.31
CA PHE A 200 12.48 -36.00 39.36
C PHE A 200 11.22 -36.53 40.04
N ASP A 201 11.35 -37.21 41.19
CA ASP A 201 10.20 -37.73 41.94
C ASP A 201 9.43 -36.58 42.62
N GLU A 202 10.14 -35.57 43.13
CA GLU A 202 9.54 -34.34 43.69
C GLU A 202 8.79 -33.52 42.62
N ILE A 203 9.35 -33.37 41.41
CA ILE A 203 8.69 -32.64 40.31
C ILE A 203 7.44 -33.36 39.80
N LEU A 204 7.42 -34.70 39.86
CA LEU A 204 6.29 -35.50 39.41
C LEU A 204 5.15 -35.59 40.45
N SER A 205 5.41 -35.20 41.69
CA SER A 205 4.44 -35.25 42.79
C SER A 205 3.83 -33.90 43.17
N ASP A 206 4.31 -32.81 42.57
CA ASP A 206 3.74 -31.45 42.61
C ASP A 206 2.85 -31.19 41.37
#